data_AF-A0A2N2Q5I5-F1
#
_entry.id   AF-A0A2N2Q5I5-F1
#
_cell.length_a   1.000
_cell.length_b   1.000
_cell.length_c   1.000
_cell.angle_alpha   90.00
_cell.angle_beta   90.00
_cell.angle_gamma   90.00
#
_symmetry.space_group_name_H-M   'P 1'
#
loop_
_entity.id
_entity.type
_entity.pdbx_description
1 polymer ?
#
loop_
_entity_poly.entity_id
_entity_poly.type
_entity_poly.pdbx_seq_one_letter_code
_entity_poly.pdbx_strand_id
1 'polypeptide(L)'
;MMANETFNSVWDALADTPAEAANLKAKAALMQQISAYIAAQDWTQDEAAKQCKITQPRMNDLLRGRISKFSMDALINIASAMGKAVHIELEAA
;
A
#
# COMPACT_ATOMS: atom_id res chain seq x y z
N MET A 1 28.69 -22.60 0.34
CA MET A 1 27.89 -22.18 -0.83
C MET A 1 26.50 -21.91 -0.28
N MET A 2 26.02 -20.66 -0.25
CA MET A 2 24.65 -20.40 0.21
C MET A 2 23.69 -20.94 -0.84
N ALA A 3 22.70 -21.73 -0.42
CA ALA A 3 21.64 -22.20 -1.29
C ALA A 3 20.85 -20.99 -1.80
N ASN A 4 20.54 -20.95 -3.10
CA ASN A 4 19.70 -19.92 -3.66
C ASN A 4 18.24 -20.30 -3.38
N GLU A 5 17.58 -19.56 -2.50
CA GLU A 5 16.20 -19.82 -2.12
C GLU A 5 15.23 -19.21 -3.16
N THR A 6 14.23 -19.98 -3.56
CA THR A 6 13.17 -19.53 -4.49
C THR A 6 11.87 -19.35 -3.75
N PHE A 7 11.23 -18.21 -3.95
CA PHE A 7 9.97 -17.84 -3.28
C PHE A 7 8.88 -17.57 -4.32
N ASN A 8 7.61 -17.78 -3.93
CA ASN A 8 6.45 -17.54 -4.79
C ASN A 8 6.22 -16.04 -5.03
N SER A 9 6.62 -15.19 -4.09
CA SER A 9 6.59 -13.74 -4.23
C SER A 9 7.75 -13.07 -3.49
N VAL A 10 8.03 -11.81 -3.85
CA VAL A 10 9.03 -10.98 -3.16
C VAL A 10 8.67 -10.79 -1.67
N TRP A 11 7.39 -10.81 -1.32
CA TRP A 11 6.93 -10.67 0.06
C TRP A 11 7.26 -11.90 0.90
N ASP A 12 7.20 -13.09 0.32
CA ASP A 12 7.56 -14.33 1.01
C ASP A 12 9.08 -14.41 1.27
N ALA A 13 9.89 -13.73 0.45
CA ALA A 13 11.33 -13.61 0.66
C ALA A 13 11.71 -12.55 1.71
N LEU A 14 10.83 -11.58 1.99
CA LEU A 14 11.09 -10.44 2.87
C LEU A 14 10.44 -10.54 4.25
N ALA A 15 9.46 -11.42 4.42
CA ALA A 15 8.67 -11.54 5.63
C ALA A 15 9.09 -12.74 6.48
N ASP A 16 8.99 -12.60 7.80
CA ASP A 16 9.33 -13.67 8.74
C ASP A 16 8.22 -14.74 8.83
N THR A 17 6.99 -14.38 8.45
CA THR A 17 5.83 -15.27 8.51
C THR A 17 4.93 -15.14 7.28
N PRO A 18 4.18 -16.21 6.91
CA PRO A 18 3.19 -16.12 5.83
C PRO A 18 2.12 -15.04 6.06
N ALA A 19 1.72 -14.83 7.32
CA ALA A 19 0.75 -13.79 7.68
C ALA A 19 1.30 -12.38 7.43
N GLU A 20 2.58 -12.15 7.71
CA GLU A 20 3.25 -10.89 7.40
C GLU A 20 3.41 -10.69 5.89
N ALA A 21 3.80 -11.73 5.15
CA ALA A 21 3.89 -11.68 3.69
C ALA A 21 2.54 -11.30 3.07
N ALA A 22 1.45 -11.93 3.51
CA ALA A 22 0.09 -11.63 3.07
C ALA A 22 -0.30 -10.18 3.38
N ASN A 23 0.04 -9.68 4.56
CA ASN A 23 -0.24 -8.30 4.95
C ASN A 23 0.56 -7.30 4.09
N LEU A 24 1.85 -7.56 3.85
CA LEU A 24 2.68 -6.72 2.98
C LEU A 24 2.16 -6.71 1.54
N LYS A 25 1.80 -7.87 1.00
CA LYS A 25 1.20 -8.01 -0.33
C LYS A 25 -0.08 -7.18 -0.46
N ALA A 26 -1.00 -7.32 0.51
CA ALA A 26 -2.26 -6.59 0.50
C ALA A 26 -2.06 -5.07 0.66
N LYS A 27 -1.17 -4.64 1.57
CA LYS A 27 -0.83 -3.21 1.72
C LYS A 27 -0.21 -2.64 0.46
N ALA A 28 0.70 -3.36 -0.17
CA ALA A 28 1.35 -2.94 -1.41
C ALA A 28 0.33 -2.75 -2.54
N ALA A 29 -0.58 -3.72 -2.71
CA ALA A 29 -1.64 -3.65 -3.71
C ALA A 29 -2.56 -2.43 -3.48
N LEU A 30 -3.00 -2.20 -2.24
CA LEU A 30 -3.85 -1.06 -1.91
C LEU A 30 -3.11 0.28 -2.08
N MET A 31 -1.86 0.37 -1.63
CA MET A 31 -1.03 1.57 -1.79
C MET A 31 -0.78 1.91 -3.27
N GLN A 32 -0.57 0.88 -4.11
CA GLN A 32 -0.42 1.06 -5.55
C GLN A 32 -1.69 1.63 -6.17
N GLN A 33 -2.87 1.10 -5.82
CA GLN A 33 -4.15 1.62 -6.32
C GLN A 33 -4.42 3.06 -5.88
N ILE A 34 -4.11 3.38 -4.62
CA ILE A 34 -4.22 4.76 -4.10
C ILE A 34 -3.28 5.69 -4.88
N SER A 35 -2.03 5.29 -5.08
CA SER A 35 -1.02 6.10 -5.78
C SER A 35 -1.40 6.31 -7.25
N ALA A 36 -1.91 5.27 -7.92
CA ALA A 36 -2.40 5.36 -9.29
C ALA A 36 -3.61 6.30 -9.40
N TYR A 37 -4.54 6.25 -8.45
CA TYR A 37 -5.67 7.17 -8.42
C TYR A 37 -5.22 8.62 -8.28
N ILE A 38 -4.29 8.90 -7.35
CA ILE A 38 -3.72 10.24 -7.15
C ILE A 38 -3.00 10.72 -8.41
N ALA A 39 -2.20 9.87 -9.05
CA ALA A 39 -1.46 10.20 -10.27
C ALA A 39 -2.37 10.48 -11.48
N ALA A 40 -3.59 9.96 -11.48
CA ALA A 40 -4.60 10.26 -12.50
C ALA A 40 -5.32 11.61 -12.25
N GLN A 41 -5.09 12.26 -11.11
CA GLN A 41 -5.62 13.60 -10.83
C GLN A 41 -4.62 14.67 -11.23
N ASP A 42 -5.12 15.84 -11.63
CA ASP A 42 -4.30 17.04 -11.84
C ASP A 42 -4.06 17.79 -10.51
N TRP A 43 -3.60 17.05 -9.50
CA TRP A 43 -3.34 17.58 -8.16
C TRP A 43 -1.86 17.76 -7.91
N THR A 44 -1.51 18.87 -7.29
CA THR A 44 -0.24 18.98 -6.57
C THR A 44 -0.21 18.01 -5.40
N GLN A 45 0.99 17.71 -4.90
CA GLN A 45 1.15 16.84 -3.73
C GLN A 45 0.42 17.38 -2.48
N ASP A 46 0.33 18.70 -2.33
CA ASP A 46 -0.37 19.35 -1.22
C ASP A 46 -1.89 19.23 -1.34
N GLU A 47 -2.43 19.35 -2.54
CA GLU A 47 -3.84 19.11 -2.81
C GLU A 47 -4.18 17.65 -2.56
N ALA A 48 -3.38 16.73 -3.08
CA ALA A 48 -3.56 15.31 -2.83
C ALA A 48 -3.55 15.00 -1.33
N ALA A 49 -2.65 15.60 -0.55
CA ALA A 49 -2.57 15.41 0.90
C ALA A 49 -3.86 15.87 1.59
N LYS A 50 -4.40 17.04 1.20
CA LYS A 50 -5.68 17.56 1.71
C LYS A 50 -6.86 16.63 1.35
N GLN A 51 -6.95 16.18 0.09
CA GLN A 51 -8.01 15.29 -0.36
C GLN A 51 -7.96 13.93 0.34
N CYS A 52 -6.75 13.40 0.56
CA CYS A 52 -6.52 12.16 1.29
C CYS A 52 -6.58 12.32 2.81
N LYS A 53 -6.79 13.55 3.32
CA LYS A 53 -6.81 13.89 4.76
C LYS A 53 -5.57 13.44 5.53
N ILE A 54 -4.40 13.58 4.91
CA ILE A 54 -3.09 13.28 5.51
C ILE A 54 -2.15 14.47 5.40
N THR A 55 -1.05 14.43 6.15
CA THR A 55 0.00 15.46 6.05
C THR A 55 0.82 15.29 4.78
N GLN A 56 1.45 16.37 4.29
CA GLN A 56 2.34 16.32 3.12
C GLN A 56 3.52 15.34 3.28
N PRO A 57 4.22 15.24 4.44
CA PRO A 57 5.25 14.22 4.64
C PRO A 57 4.71 12.80 4.52
N ARG A 58 3.49 12.55 5.01
CA ARG A 58 2.85 11.24 4.90
C ARG A 58 2.44 10.95 3.46
N MET A 59 1.98 11.95 2.71
CA MET A 59 1.75 11.82 1.27
C MET A 59 3.05 11.48 0.53
N ASN A 60 4.17 12.12 0.87
CA ASN A 60 5.47 11.79 0.29
C ASN A 60 5.88 10.33 0.56
N ASP A 61 5.68 9.85 1.79
CA ASP A 61 5.94 8.47 2.15
C ASP A 61 5.06 7.49 1.35
N LEU A 62 3.79 7.83 1.12
CA LEU A 62 2.87 7.04 0.32
C LEU A 62 3.32 6.95 -1.15
N LEU A 63 3.59 8.10 -1.79
CA LEU A 63 4.01 8.15 -3.20
C LEU A 63 5.38 7.52 -3.44
N ARG A 64 6.23 7.45 -2.41
CA ARG A 64 7.53 6.74 -2.43
C ARG A 64 7.43 5.25 -2.09
N GLY A 65 6.23 4.71 -1.90
CA GLY A 65 6.03 3.29 -1.63
C GLY A 65 6.58 2.84 -0.27
N ARG A 66 6.62 3.70 0.75
CA ARG A 66 7.13 3.35 2.09
C ARG A 66 6.11 2.52 2.88
N ILE A 67 5.81 1.31 2.38
CA ILE A 67 4.75 0.42 2.88
C ILE A 67 4.84 0.17 4.39
N SER A 68 6.04 0.00 4.93
CA SER A 68 6.27 -0.24 6.37
C SER A 68 5.78 0.90 7.29
N LYS A 69 5.58 2.11 6.76
CA LYS A 69 5.05 3.26 7.52
C LYS A 69 3.52 3.31 7.60
N PHE A 70 2.85 2.38 6.93
CA PHE A 70 1.39 2.34 6.85
C PHE A 70 0.84 1.04 7.44
N SER A 71 -0.14 1.19 8.34
CA SER A 71 -1.04 0.10 8.69
C SER A 71 -2.05 -0.12 7.56
N MET A 72 -2.66 -1.31 7.51
CA MET A 72 -3.75 -1.57 6.58
C MET A 72 -4.91 -0.59 6.80
N ASP A 73 -5.31 -0.39 8.06
CA ASP A 73 -6.34 0.57 8.46
C ASP A 73 -6.07 1.99 7.95
N ALA A 74 -4.83 2.48 8.03
CA ALA A 74 -4.47 3.79 7.51
C ALA A 74 -4.69 3.90 5.99
N LEU A 75 -4.38 2.84 5.23
CA LEU A 75 -4.62 2.82 3.78
C LEU A 75 -6.12 2.79 3.45
N ILE A 76 -6.91 2.03 4.21
CA ILE A 76 -8.38 2.00 4.08
C ILE A 76 -8.98 3.38 4.34
N ASN A 77 -8.50 4.07 5.38
CA ASN A 77 -8.95 5.42 5.72
C ASN A 77 -8.59 6.45 4.62
N ILE A 78 -7.41 6.33 4.01
CA ILE A 78 -7.01 7.15 2.85
C ILE A 78 -7.93 6.86 1.65
N ALA A 79 -8.17 5.58 1.32
CA ALA A 79 -9.07 5.19 0.24
C ALA A 79 -10.48 5.77 0.43
N SER A 80 -11.01 5.67 1.66
CA SER A 80 -12.30 6.22 2.04
C SER A 80 -12.34 7.76 1.92
N ALA A 81 -11.26 8.45 2.32
CA ALA A 81 -11.16 9.91 2.19
C ALA A 81 -11.23 10.38 0.74
N MET A 82 -10.76 9.57 -0.22
CA MET A 82 -10.88 9.82 -1.66
C MET A 82 -12.25 9.42 -2.24
N GLY A 83 -13.21 9.02 -1.40
CA GLY A 83 -14.53 8.55 -1.83
C GLY A 83 -14.53 7.18 -2.51
N LYS A 84 -13.53 6.34 -2.25
CA LYS A 84 -13.44 4.98 -2.78
C LYS A 84 -13.94 3.96 -1.76
N ALA A 85 -14.66 2.96 -2.25
CA ALA A 85 -15.00 1.78 -1.48
C ALA A 85 -13.85 0.76 -1.56
N VAL A 86 -13.51 0.14 -0.44
CA VAL A 86 -12.54 -0.96 -0.39
C VAL A 86 -13.30 -2.28 -0.43
N HIS A 87 -12.92 -3.16 -1.37
CA HIS A 87 -13.41 -4.52 -1.45
C HIS A 87 -12.26 -5.49 -1.12
N ILE A 88 -12.55 -6.51 -0.32
CA ILE A 88 -11.59 -7.56 0.05
C ILE A 88 -12.24 -8.89 -0.30
N GLU A 89 -11.51 -9.69 -1.05
CA GLU A 89 -11.87 -11.06 -1.43
C GLU A 89 -10.81 -12.04 -0.93
N LEU A 90 -11.22 -13.31 -0.78
CA LEU A 90 -10.32 -14.40 -0.41
C LEU A 90 -10.01 -15.22 -1.66
N GLU A 91 -8.72 -15.47 -1.89
CA GLU A 91 -8.25 -16.37 -2.94
C GLU A 91 -8.01 -17.77 -2.37
N ALA A 92 -8.01 -18.78 -3.24
CA ALA A 92 -7.55 -20.11 -2.87
C ALA A 92 -6.04 -20.06 -2.53
N ALA A 93 -5.64 -20.81 -1.51
CA ALA A 93 -4.25 -20.90 -1.04
C ALA A 93 -3.40 -21.82 -1.92
#